data_AF-A0A1Y1KA17-F1
#
_entry.id   AF-A0A1Y1KA17-F1
#
_cell.length_a   1.000
_cell.length_b   1.000
_cell.length_c   1.000
_cell.angle_alpha   90.00
_cell.angle_beta   90.00
_cell.angle_gamma   90.00
#
_symmetry.space_group_name_H-M   'P 1'
#
loop_
_entity.id
_entity.type
_entity.pdbx_description
1 polymer ?
#
loop_
_entity_poly.entity_id
_entity_poly.type
_entity_poly.pdbx_seq_one_letter_code
_entity_poly.pdbx_strand_id
1 'polypeptide(L)'
;GSGRIHHRKECPAVNQSCQLCDKKGHFAIVCRSNKPNNAAVLERGENTSACIGIVAASPSSLKKATVIAYIQGVRAEALIDTGSSLSFIDESYFNLLRLKK
;
A
#
# COMPACT_ATOMS: atom_id res chain seq x y z
N GLY A 1 0.86 -11.26 -15.73
CA GLY A 1 0.20 -12.56 -15.57
C GLY A 1 -0.21 -13.02 -16.94
N SER A 2 0.53 -13.98 -17.51
CA SER A 2 0.35 -14.44 -18.89
C SER A 2 -0.78 -15.47 -18.94
N GLY A 3 -2.03 -15.00 -18.97
CA GLY A 3 -3.17 -15.82 -19.38
C GLY A 3 -3.36 -15.71 -20.89
N ARG A 4 -3.62 -16.84 -21.59
CA ARG A 4 -4.12 -16.78 -22.97
C ARG A 4 -5.43 -15.99 -22.97
N ILE A 5 -5.62 -15.10 -23.93
CA ILE A 5 -6.89 -14.39 -24.11
C ILE A 5 -7.93 -15.42 -24.59
N HIS A 6 -9.05 -15.51 -23.90
CA HIS A 6 -10.17 -16.41 -24.20
C HIS A 6 -11.48 -15.76 -23.75
N HIS A 7 -12.62 -16.25 -24.23
CA HIS A 7 -13.92 -15.75 -23.76
C HIS A 7 -14.15 -16.17 -22.31
N ARG A 8 -14.85 -15.35 -21.50
CA ARG A 8 -15.11 -15.68 -20.08
C ARG A 8 -15.73 -17.07 -19.87
N LYS A 9 -16.57 -17.53 -20.81
CA LYS A 9 -17.22 -18.85 -20.78
C LYS A 9 -16.23 -20.01 -20.94
N GLU A 10 -15.10 -19.77 -21.59
CA GLU A 10 -14.03 -20.75 -21.83
C GLU A 10 -12.97 -20.73 -20.72
N CYS A 11 -13.12 -19.84 -19.75
CA CYS A 11 -12.14 -19.68 -18.69
C CYS A 11 -12.09 -20.94 -17.83
N PRO A 12 -10.92 -21.60 -17.70
CA PRO A 12 -10.78 -22.77 -16.85
C PRO A 12 -11.16 -22.49 -15.38
N ALA A 13 -11.08 -21.22 -14.96
CA ALA A 13 -11.42 -20.79 -13.61
C ALA A 13 -12.88 -20.38 -13.43
N VAL A 14 -13.73 -20.37 -14.47
CA VAL A 14 -15.07 -19.73 -14.46
C VAL A 14 -15.95 -20.20 -13.30
N ASN A 15 -15.93 -21.50 -12.99
CA ASN A 15 -16.70 -22.12 -11.91
C ASN A 15 -15.83 -22.59 -10.73
N GLN A 16 -14.52 -22.33 -10.77
CA GLN A 16 -13.60 -22.72 -9.71
C GLN A 16 -13.79 -21.82 -8.49
N SER A 17 -14.01 -22.44 -7.33
CA SER A 17 -14.06 -21.76 -6.04
C SER A 17 -12.64 -21.58 -5.51
N CYS A 18 -12.28 -20.34 -5.19
CA CYS A 18 -10.99 -20.01 -4.62
C CYS A 18 -10.87 -20.51 -3.18
N GLN A 19 -9.87 -21.34 -2.90
CA GLN A 19 -9.62 -21.90 -1.56
C GLN A 19 -9.11 -20.87 -0.52
N LEU A 20 -8.89 -19.62 -0.92
CA LEU A 20 -8.40 -18.55 -0.04
C LEU A 20 -9.49 -17.53 0.33
N CYS A 21 -10.55 -17.40 -0.48
CA CYS A 21 -11.59 -16.40 -0.25
C CYS A 21 -13.01 -16.85 -0.58
N ASP A 22 -13.17 -18.12 -0.94
CA ASP A 22 -14.44 -18.80 -1.25
C ASP A 22 -15.25 -18.22 -2.43
N LYS A 23 -14.70 -17.23 -3.15
CA LYS A 23 -15.32 -16.65 -4.36
C LYS A 23 -14.99 -17.48 -5.60
N LYS A 24 -15.92 -17.50 -6.56
CA LYS A 24 -15.75 -18.19 -7.86
C LYS A 24 -15.06 -17.32 -8.91
N GLY A 25 -14.46 -17.96 -9.92
CA GLY A 25 -13.98 -17.29 -11.14
C GLY A 25 -12.46 -17.08 -11.24
N HIS A 26 -11.67 -17.59 -10.29
CA HIS A 26 -10.22 -17.48 -10.30
C HIS A 26 -9.56 -18.62 -9.49
N PHE A 27 -8.28 -18.89 -9.78
CA PHE A 27 -7.49 -19.82 -8.98
C PHE A 27 -6.92 -19.16 -7.73
N ALA A 28 -6.69 -19.95 -6.67
CA ALA A 28 -6.10 -19.47 -5.42
C ALA A 28 -4.76 -18.73 -5.65
N ILE A 29 -3.92 -19.22 -6.57
CA ILE A 29 -2.60 -18.64 -6.87
C ILE A 29 -2.65 -17.18 -7.34
N VAL A 30 -3.79 -16.73 -7.89
CA VAL A 30 -4.00 -15.35 -8.36
C VAL A 30 -4.96 -14.56 -7.47
N CYS A 31 -5.33 -15.11 -6.32
CA CYS A 31 -6.24 -14.47 -5.38
C CYS A 31 -5.62 -13.19 -4.82
N ARG A 32 -6.37 -12.08 -4.89
CA ARG A 32 -5.96 -10.79 -4.32
C ARG A 32 -6.52 -10.54 -2.91
N SER A 33 -7.41 -11.42 -2.44
CA SER A 33 -7.99 -11.33 -1.10
C SER A 33 -7.06 -11.89 -0.02
N ASN A 34 -6.13 -12.77 -0.41
CA ASN A 34 -5.07 -13.23 0.46
C ASN A 34 -4.00 -12.14 0.59
N LYS A 35 -4.19 -11.22 1.54
CA LYS A 35 -3.11 -10.35 1.98
C LYS A 35 -2.17 -11.25 2.81
N PRO A 36 -0.87 -11.35 2.49
CA PRO A 36 0.06 -11.89 3.48
C PRO A 36 -0.11 -11.04 4.74
N ASN A 37 -0.39 -11.70 5.86
CA ASN A 37 -0.36 -11.10 7.19
C ASN A 37 1.10 -10.73 7.51
N ASN A 38 1.63 -9.71 6.83
CA ASN A 38 2.78 -8.98 7.32
C ASN A 38 2.23 -8.02 8.38
N ALA A 39 1.75 -8.60 9.48
CA ALA A 39 1.79 -7.93 10.76
C ALA A 39 3.24 -7.47 10.93
N ALA A 40 3.44 -6.16 11.02
CA ALA A 40 4.75 -5.60 11.34
C ALA A 40 5.13 -6.07 12.75
N VAL A 41 5.74 -7.24 12.85
CA VAL A 41 6.63 -7.57 13.95
C VAL A 41 7.91 -6.81 13.65
N LEU A 42 7.99 -5.58 14.14
CA LEU A 42 9.26 -4.90 14.31
C LEU A 42 9.89 -5.47 15.58
N GLU A 43 10.77 -6.45 15.37
CA GLU A 43 11.78 -6.83 16.34
C GLU A 43 12.51 -5.56 16.82
N ARG A 44 12.55 -5.41 18.14
CA ARG A 44 13.20 -4.32 18.85
C ARG A 44 14.72 -4.50 18.72
N GLY A 45 15.28 -3.95 17.64
CA GLY A 45 16.72 -3.75 17.47
C GLY A 45 17.15 -2.42 18.09
N GLU A 46 18.08 -2.51 19.02
CA GLU A 46 18.59 -1.43 19.86
C GLU A 46 19.43 -0.40 19.04
N ASN A 47 19.39 0.87 19.45
CA ASN A 47 20.41 1.91 19.21
C ASN A 47 20.37 2.81 17.96
N THR A 48 19.20 3.29 17.52
CA THR A 48 19.16 4.49 16.66
C THR A 48 18.14 5.50 17.15
N SER A 49 18.63 6.72 17.40
CA SER A 49 17.92 7.94 17.79
C SER A 49 16.48 7.97 17.27
N ALA A 50 15.51 8.14 18.16
CA ALA A 50 14.09 8.16 17.83
C ALA A 50 13.80 9.26 16.80
N CYS A 51 13.80 8.90 15.52
CA CYS A 51 13.25 9.77 14.49
C CYS A 51 11.74 9.79 14.71
N ILE A 52 11.24 10.90 15.26
CA ILE A 52 9.82 11.26 15.28
C ILE A 52 9.40 11.50 13.82
N GLY A 53 9.24 10.41 13.07
CA GLY A 53 8.67 10.43 11.74
C GLY A 53 7.22 9.99 11.86
N ILE A 54 6.28 10.94 11.87
CA ILE A 54 4.89 10.59 11.65
C ILE A 54 4.80 10.08 10.22
N VAL A 55 4.56 8.78 10.09
CA VAL A 55 4.30 8.15 8.83
C VAL A 55 2.92 8.62 8.40
N ALA A 56 2.84 9.50 7.41
CA ALA A 56 1.57 9.74 6.72
C ALA A 56 1.13 8.38 6.16
N ALA A 57 0.07 7.82 6.74
CA ALA A 57 -0.26 6.41 6.58
C ALA A 57 -0.69 6.12 5.14
N SER A 58 0.25 5.77 4.27
CA SER A 58 -0.09 5.19 2.98
C SER A 58 -0.51 3.74 3.21
N PRO A 59 -1.73 3.33 2.81
CA PRO A 59 -2.16 1.95 2.96
C PRO A 59 -1.17 1.02 2.24
N SER A 60 -0.97 -0.19 2.77
CA SER A 60 0.04 -1.13 2.25
C SER A 60 -0.14 -1.47 0.76
N SER A 61 -1.35 -1.30 0.23
CA SER A 61 -1.68 -1.42 -1.19
C SER A 61 -1.00 -0.37 -2.08
N LEU A 62 -0.59 0.76 -1.54
CA LEU A 62 0.00 1.89 -2.27
C LEU A 62 1.51 2.00 -2.13
N LYS A 63 2.17 1.12 -1.36
CA LYS A 63 3.63 1.16 -1.11
C LYS A 63 4.49 1.32 -2.35
N LYS A 64 4.07 0.80 -3.52
CA LYS A 64 4.82 0.93 -4.78
C LYS A 64 4.84 2.36 -5.34
N ALA A 65 3.86 3.18 -4.97
CA ALA A 65 3.73 4.58 -5.34
C ALA A 65 4.05 5.51 -4.17
N THR A 66 4.51 4.98 -3.03
CA THR A 66 4.93 5.77 -1.88
C THR A 66 6.44 5.97 -1.91
N VAL A 67 6.90 7.20 -1.78
CA VAL A 67 8.32 7.55 -1.69
C VAL A 67 8.62 8.25 -0.37
N ILE A 68 9.87 8.17 0.07
CA ILE A 68 10.32 8.96 1.22
C ILE A 68 10.62 10.40 0.76
N ALA A 69 10.04 11.36 1.46
CA ALA A 69 10.34 12.78 1.30
C ALA A 69 10.78 13.37 2.65
N TYR A 70 11.42 14.54 2.60
CA TYR A 70 11.84 15.27 3.79
C TYR A 70 11.26 16.68 3.75
N ILE A 71 10.55 17.06 4.80
CA ILE A 71 10.01 18.41 4.97
C ILE A 71 10.65 18.98 6.24
N GLN A 72 11.43 20.05 6.10
CA GLN A 72 12.26 20.60 7.19
C GLN A 72 13.14 19.56 7.89
N GLY A 73 13.66 18.58 7.12
CA GLY A 73 14.48 17.50 7.66
C GLY A 73 13.72 16.38 8.36
N VAL A 74 12.40 16.48 8.51
CA VAL A 74 11.55 15.43 9.08
C VAL A 74 11.02 14.51 7.97
N ARG A 75 11.15 13.20 8.20
CA ARG A 75 10.77 12.14 7.25
C ARG A 75 9.26 12.05 7.09
N ALA A 76 8.79 12.12 5.84
CA ALA A 76 7.41 11.86 5.44
C ALA A 76 7.35 10.71 4.41
N GLU A 77 6.25 9.96 4.41
CA GLU A 77 5.89 9.04 3.33
C GLU A 77 4.90 9.75 2.39
N ALA A 78 5.33 10.03 1.16
CA ALA A 78 4.56 10.79 0.18
C ALA A 78 4.03 9.87 -0.92
N LEU A 79 2.75 10.01 -1.28
CA LEU A 79 2.15 9.28 -2.40
C LEU A 79 2.41 10.02 -3.72
N ILE A 80 2.91 9.32 -4.73
CA ILE A 80 2.98 9.81 -6.10
C ILE A 80 1.62 9.57 -6.76
N ASP A 81 0.85 10.64 -6.94
CA ASP A 81 -0.48 10.59 -7.56
C ASP A 81 -0.51 11.47 -8.82
N THR A 82 -0.41 10.85 -9.99
CA THR A 82 -0.52 11.55 -11.28
C THR A 82 -1.96 11.89 -11.67
N GLY A 83 -2.94 11.39 -10.92
CA GLY A 83 -4.37 11.69 -11.11
C GLY A 83 -4.82 12.99 -10.45
N SER A 84 -3.97 13.60 -9.61
CA SER A 84 -4.23 14.87 -8.96
C SER A 84 -3.48 16.02 -9.64
N SER A 85 -4.14 17.18 -9.78
CA SER A 85 -3.50 18.42 -10.23
C SER A 85 -2.80 19.18 -9.09
N LEU A 86 -3.07 18.81 -7.84
CA LEU A 86 -2.56 19.50 -6.64
C LEU A 86 -1.83 18.52 -5.72
N SER A 87 -0.86 19.06 -4.97
CA SER A 87 -0.20 18.34 -3.88
C SER A 87 -0.87 18.67 -2.56
N PHE A 88 -1.01 17.68 -1.69
CA PHE A 88 -1.65 17.81 -0.39
C PHE A 88 -0.71 17.34 0.71
N ILE A 89 -0.87 17.94 1.89
CA ILE A 89 -0.19 17.55 3.13
C ILE A 89 -1.26 17.34 4.20
N ASP A 90 -1.07 16.31 5.02
CA ASP A 90 -1.94 16.05 6.16
C ASP A 90 -1.85 17.22 7.16
N GLU A 91 -2.99 17.65 7.70
CA GLU A 91 -3.05 18.78 8.61
C GLU A 91 -2.34 18.48 9.95
N SER A 92 -2.40 17.24 10.43
CA SER A 92 -1.67 16.84 11.64
C SER A 92 -0.15 16.93 11.43
N TYR A 93 0.32 16.50 10.26
CA TYR A 93 1.73 16.61 9.87
C TYR A 93 2.16 18.07 9.65
N PHE A 94 1.31 18.90 9.03
CA PHE A 94 1.53 20.33 8.86
C PHE A 94 1.70 21.04 10.21
N ASN A 95 0.81 20.75 11.16
CA ASN A 95 0.82 21.33 12.50
C ASN A 95 2.01 20.84 13.32
N LEU A 96 2.38 19.55 13.21
CA LEU A 96 3.55 18.98 13.86
C LEU A 96 4.83 19.76 13.47
N LEU A 97 4.98 20.01 12.18
CA LEU A 97 6.13 20.74 11.64
C LEU A 97 6.03 22.26 11.84
N ARG A 98 4.94 22.75 12.43
CA ARG A 98 4.68 24.18 12.66
C ARG A 98 4.85 24.99 11.37
N LEU A 99 4.39 24.43 10.25
CA LEU A 99 4.43 25.11 8.96
C LEU A 99 3.51 26.34 8.99
N LYS A 100 3.86 27.35 8.21
CA LYS A 100 3.06 28.56 8.06
C LYS A 100 2.17 28.43 6.82
N LYS A 101 0.93 28.91 6.93
CA LYS A 101 0.01 29.04 5.78
C LYS A 101 0.45 30.19 4.89
#